data_AF-A0A8T5U2M2-F1
#
_entry.id   AF-A0A8T5U2M2-F1
#
_cell.length_a   1.000
_cell.length_b   1.000
_cell.length_c   1.000
_cell.angle_alpha   90.00
_cell.angle_beta   90.00
_cell.angle_gamma   90.00
#
_symmetry.space_group_name_H-M   'P 1'
#
loop_
_entity.id
_entity.type
_entity.pdbx_description
1 polymer ?
#
loop_
_entity_poly.entity_id
_entity_poly.type
_entity_poly.pdbx_seq_one_letter_code
_entity_poly.pdbx_strand_id
1 'polypeptide(L)' 'MKDSNVLVAITASREKDEIVYRVECANNITTEEFEYYLGEIVSGICKWKNGVCEENIRSYKGKIDKMK' A
#
# COMPACT_ATOMS: atom_id res chain seq x y z
N MET A 1 -19.82 9.53 0.14
CA MET A 1 -19.29 9.22 -1.20
C MET A 1 -19.96 7.93 -1.66
N LYS A 2 -20.81 8.01 -2.68
CA LYS A 2 -21.55 6.87 -3.27
C LYS A 2 -20.99 6.65 -4.67
N ASP A 3 -19.82 6.02 -4.74
CA ASP A 3 -19.35 5.41 -5.99
C ASP A 3 -19.31 3.91 -5.72
N SER A 4 -20.33 3.19 -6.19
CA SER A 4 -20.52 1.75 -5.96
C SER A 4 -19.50 0.87 -6.69
N ASN A 5 -18.46 1.46 -7.28
CA ASN A 5 -17.50 0.79 -8.15
C ASN A 5 -16.06 0.85 -7.61
N VAL A 6 -15.83 1.44 -6.43
CA VAL A 6 -14.50 1.46 -5.82
C VAL A 6 -14.26 0.12 -5.12
N LEU A 7 -13.31 -0.67 -5.65
CA LEU A 7 -12.95 -1.96 -5.08
C LEU A 7 -11.88 -1.83 -3.99
N VAL A 8 -10.87 -1.00 -4.24
CA VAL A 8 -9.78 -0.67 -3.31
C VAL A 8 -9.42 0.81 -3.45
N ALA A 9 -9.30 1.52 -2.33
CA ALA A 9 -8.77 2.88 -2.27
C ALA A 9 -7.68 2.97 -1.20
N ILE A 10 -6.56 3.61 -1.55
CA ILE A 10 -5.43 3.85 -0.64
C ILE A 10 -5.28 5.36 -0.51
N THR A 11 -5.45 5.86 0.71
CA THR A 11 -5.31 7.29 1.02
C THR A 11 -4.13 7.49 1.95
N ALA A 12 -3.20 8.36 1.55
CA ALA A 12 -2.15 8.88 2.41
C ALA A 12 -2.57 10.28 2.90
N SER A 13 -2.49 10.50 4.19
CA SER A 13 -2.81 11.78 4.83
C SER A 13 -1.71 12.17 5.81
N ARG A 14 -1.65 13.45 6.19
CA ARG A 14 -0.70 13.96 7.17
C ARG A 14 -1.43 14.30 8.46
N GLU A 15 -1.03 13.69 9.56
CA GLU A 15 -1.55 14.00 10.89
C GLU A 15 -0.40 14.27 11.85
N LYS A 16 -0.34 15.48 12.44
CA LYS A 16 0.67 15.87 13.46
C LYS A 16 2.12 15.46 13.11
N ASP A 17 2.49 15.66 11.84
CA ASP A 17 3.81 15.31 11.27
C ASP A 17 4.07 13.83 10.97
N GLU A 18 3.07 12.97 11.11
CA GLU A 18 3.11 11.58 10.68
C GLU A 18 2.33 11.38 9.39
N ILE A 19 2.76 10.40 8.58
CA ILE A 19 1.99 9.94 7.43
C ILE A 19 1.08 8.81 7.89
N VAL A 20 -0.23 9.01 7.78
CA VAL A 20 -1.24 8.00 8.08
C VAL A 20 -1.78 7.46 6.76
N TYR A 21 -1.75 6.14 6.62
CA TYR A 21 -2.30 5.44 5.47
C TYR A 21 -3.61 4.75 5.85
N ARG A 22 -4.64 4.93 5.03
CA ARG A 22 -5.91 4.24 5.13
C ARG A 22 -6.16 3.45 3.86
N VAL A 23 -6.50 2.18 4.02
CA VAL A 23 -6.95 1.32 2.93
C VAL A 23 -8.42 1.03 3.14
N GLU A 24 -9.23 1.33 2.12
CA GLU A 24 -10.66 1.02 2.09
C GLU A 24 -10.91 0.00 0.99
N CYS A 25 -11.64 -1.06 1.32
CA CYS A 25 -12.02 -2.11 0.37
C CYS A 25 -13.54 -2.29 0.33
N ALA A 26 -14.04 -2.73 -0.82
CA ALA A 26 -15.42 -3.15 -0.92
C ALA A 26 -15.67 -4.40 -0.08
N ASN A 27 -16.81 -4.47 0.62
CA ASN A 27 -17.10 -5.52 1.59
C ASN A 27 -17.24 -6.94 0.98
N ASN A 28 -17.27 -7.05 -0.34
CA ASN A 28 -17.56 -8.28 -1.08
C ASN A 28 -16.35 -8.80 -1.88
N ILE A 29 -15.14 -8.30 -1.64
CA ILE A 29 -13.93 -8.83 -2.27
C ILE A 29 -13.27 -9.87 -1.36
N THR A 30 -12.70 -10.90 -1.99
CA THR A 30 -11.87 -11.90 -1.32
C THR A 30 -10.47 -11.34 -1.02
N THR A 31 -9.71 -12.02 -0.15
CA THR A 31 -8.30 -11.69 0.10
C THR A 31 -7.47 -11.76 -1.18
N GLU A 32 -7.70 -12.77 -2.02
CA GLU A 32 -6.98 -12.95 -3.29
C GLU A 32 -7.24 -11.78 -4.25
N GLU A 33 -8.49 -11.37 -4.39
CA GLU A 33 -8.85 -10.19 -5.20
C GLU A 33 -8.25 -8.91 -4.64
N PHE A 34 -8.27 -8.73 -3.31
CA PHE A 34 -7.64 -7.58 -2.67
C PHE A 34 -6.13 -7.50 -2.98
N GLU A 35 -5.41 -8.62 -2.83
CA GLU A 35 -3.98 -8.70 -3.15
C GLU A 35 -3.73 -8.42 -4.63
N TYR A 36 -4.57 -8.94 -5.52
CA TYR A 36 -4.50 -8.68 -6.95
C TYR A 36 -4.66 -7.18 -7.27
N TYR A 37 -5.71 -6.53 -6.76
CA TYR A 37 -5.95 -5.11 -7.00
C TYR A 37 -4.84 -4.22 -6.42
N LEU A 38 -4.33 -4.55 -5.23
CA LEU A 38 -3.20 -3.85 -4.64
C LEU A 38 -1.95 -3.98 -5.52
N GLY A 39 -1.68 -5.19 -6.04
CA GLY A 39 -0.58 -5.45 -6.96
C GLY A 39 -0.69 -4.64 -8.26
N GLU A 40 -1.88 -4.54 -8.84
CA GLU A 40 -2.12 -3.72 -10.04
C GLU A 40 -1.90 -2.22 -9.77
N ILE A 41 -2.35 -1.72 -8.60
CA ILE A 41 -2.11 -0.32 -8.19
C ILE A 41 -0.60 -0.04 -8.10
N VAL A 42 0.14 -0.89 -7.39
CA VAL A 42 1.60 -0.74 -7.26
C VAL A 42 2.28 -0.83 -8.61
N SER A 43 1.89 -1.79 -9.45
CA SER A 43 2.42 -1.96 -10.81
C SER A 43 2.17 -0.73 -11.69
N GLY A 44 0.97 -0.14 -11.60
CA GLY A 44 0.63 1.10 -12.29
C GLY A 44 1.50 2.28 -11.84
N ILE A 45 1.71 2.44 -10.52
CA ILE A 45 2.60 3.46 -9.97
C ILE A 45 4.04 3.26 -10.46
N CYS A 46 4.55 2.02 -10.43
CA CYS A 46 5.89 1.70 -10.90
C CYS A 46 6.04 2.02 -12.40
N LYS A 47 5.06 1.67 -13.24
CA LYS A 47 5.08 2.01 -14.68
C LYS A 47 5.02 3.51 -14.94
N TRP A 48 4.24 4.25 -14.15
CA TRP A 48 4.11 5.70 -14.30
C TRP A 48 5.38 6.43 -13.86
N LYS A 49 6.02 5.98 -12.78
CA LYS A 49 7.19 6.61 -12.20
C LYS A 49 8.19 5.56 -11.71
N ASN A 50 8.96 5.00 -12.65
CA ASN A 50 9.94 3.93 -12.41
C ASN A 50 10.84 4.19 -11.18
N GLY A 51 11.31 5.43 -10.99
CA GLY A 51 12.16 5.80 -9.85
C GLY A 51 11.55 5.58 -8.47
N VAL A 52 10.22 5.58 -8.33
CA VAL A 52 9.57 5.27 -7.03
C VAL A 52 9.86 3.83 -6.61
N CYS A 53 9.90 2.91 -7.57
CA CYS A 53 10.09 1.48 -7.32
C CYS A 53 11.56 1.04 -7.45
N GLU A 54 12.35 1.72 -8.28
CA GLU A 54 13.77 1.44 -8.45
C GLU A 54 14.63 2.03 -7.31
N GLU A 55 14.27 3.19 -6.75
CA GLU A 55 15.12 3.91 -5.79
C GLU A 55 14.79 3.66 -4.31
N ASN A 56 13.67 2.99 -3.99
CA ASN A 56 13.18 2.83 -2.61
C ASN A 56 13.14 1.39 -2.08
N ILE A 57 13.84 0.42 -2.70
CA ILE A 57 14.08 -0.88 -2.05
C ILE A 57 15.06 -0.65 -0.89
N ARG A 58 14.53 -0.21 0.26
CA ARG A 58 15.27 -0.12 1.52
C ARG A 58 15.15 -1.46 2.23
N SER A 59 16.16 -2.29 2.06
CA SER A 59 16.31 -3.53 2.81
C SER A 59 16.67 -3.22 4.26
N TYR A 60 15.72 -3.38 5.18
CA TYR A 60 15.98 -3.27 6.62
C TYR A 60 16.34 -4.64 7.19
N LYS A 61 17.57 -4.79 7.69
CA LYS A 61 18.06 -6.00 8.34
C LYS A 61 18.24 -5.74 9.84
N GLY A 62 17.31 -6.23 10.66
CA GLY A 62 17.45 -6.21 12.12
C GLY A 62 18.35 -7.34 12.60
N LYS A 63 19.13 -7.13 13.66
CA LYS A 63 19.76 -8.21 14.42
C LYS A 63 18.78 -8.68 15.50
N ILE A 64 18.63 -9.99 15.67
CA ILE A 64 18.01 -10.55 16.87
C ILE A 64 19.01 -10.31 18.00
N ASP A 65 18.86 -9.19 18.72
CA ASP A 65 19.55 -9.05 19.99
C ASP A 65 18.93 -10.01 20.98
N LYS A 66 19.79 -10.81 21.60
CA LYS A 66 19.42 -11.89 22.52
C LYS A 66 18.44 -11.37 23.55
N MET A 67 17.30 -12.04 23.69
CA MET A 67 16.47 -11.96 24.90
C MET A 67 17.39 -12.10 26.11
N LYS A 68 17.54 -11.02 26.88
CA LYS A 68 18.07 -11.06 28.23
C LYS A 68 16.92 -11.28 29.19
#